data_AF-A0A2N3FEF2-F1
#
_entry.id   AF-A0A2N3FEF2-F1
#
_cell.length_a   1.000
_cell.length_b   1.000
_cell.length_c   1.000
_cell.angle_alpha   90.00
_cell.angle_beta   90.00
_cell.angle_gamma   90.00
#
_symmetry.space_group_name_H-M   'P 1'
#
loop_
_entity.id
_entity.type
_entity.pdbx_description
1 polymer ?
#
loop_
_entity_poly.entity_id
_entity_poly.type
_entity_poly.pdbx_seq_one_letter_code
_entity_poly.pdbx_strand_id
1 'polypeptide(L)'
;MAWTLVSLVARAGRALGGRRAFVSKDATSRAAALLNAAPDKPDVFARVCSRRLEAASPADRKALEAALSELGNDAPVVERAIATGAPLDAVAMLAAEWATLDADAKALVRDPLSRRDPGPVTWSRATATQINETTCGAASMAMMLMMGDPLVALWVAAGRRGGPYMPPEVLEADVRGGAIHTVADRWGSLQLVIHERVTRHGLGLVPWPRAYGTPPWRVNNLTRFAGLRFRGVLVDDARADEVAALAAHVRAVLADGIPVPLYASGDSARGLDSVVPRHVVLLVGVEGDAFLVYEPSSGALHRLDLKSVGGGPVAALGHWNRVAWAVLPRARDR
;
A
#
# COMPACT_ATOMS: atom_id res chain seq x y z
N MET A 1 16.21 23.50 18.28
CA MET A 1 15.12 22.96 17.43
C MET A 1 15.38 21.48 17.24
N ALA A 2 14.43 20.62 17.61
CA ALA A 2 14.53 19.20 17.32
C ALA A 2 14.48 18.98 15.79
N TRP A 3 15.32 18.08 15.28
CA TRP A 3 15.47 17.83 13.85
C TRP A 3 15.43 16.32 13.55
N THR A 4 15.09 15.96 12.33
CA THR A 4 15.23 14.59 11.79
C THR A 4 16.39 14.53 10.81
N LEU A 5 17.02 13.36 10.64
CA LEU A 5 18.10 13.20 9.65
C LEU A 5 17.62 13.58 8.26
N VAL A 6 16.38 13.23 7.95
CA VAL A 6 15.71 13.58 6.70
C VAL A 6 15.53 15.08 6.54
N SER A 7 15.13 15.82 7.58
CA SER A 7 15.02 17.27 7.53
C SER A 7 16.36 17.95 7.27
N LEU A 8 17.47 17.41 7.82
CA LEU A 8 18.82 17.91 7.54
C LEU A 8 19.25 17.65 6.09
N VAL A 9 19.06 16.42 5.61
CA VAL A 9 19.36 16.05 4.20
C VAL A 9 18.49 16.86 3.23
N ALA A 10 17.21 17.07 3.56
CA ALA A 10 16.29 17.91 2.80
C ALA A 10 16.81 19.35 2.64
N ARG A 11 17.28 19.93 3.75
CA ARG A 11 17.82 21.30 3.79
C ARG A 11 19.14 21.42 3.02
N ALA A 12 20.05 20.46 3.21
CA ALA A 12 21.32 20.42 2.50
C ALA A 12 21.13 20.30 0.98
N GLY A 13 20.25 19.40 0.52
CA GLY A 13 19.96 19.23 -0.91
C GLY A 13 19.38 20.49 -1.57
N ARG A 14 18.62 21.31 -0.84
CA ARG A 14 18.10 22.60 -1.32
C ARG A 14 19.18 23.68 -1.40
N ALA A 15 20.06 23.75 -0.41
CA ALA A 15 21.18 24.70 -0.43
C ALA A 15 22.08 24.48 -1.67
N LEU A 16 22.09 23.25 -2.19
CA LEU A 16 22.77 22.86 -3.42
C LEU A 16 21.89 23.00 -4.69
N GLY A 17 20.75 23.70 -4.64
CA GLY A 17 19.89 23.98 -5.79
C GLY A 17 18.92 22.85 -6.18
N GLY A 18 18.82 21.78 -5.40
CA GLY A 18 17.88 20.68 -5.64
C GLY A 18 16.43 21.11 -5.44
N ARG A 19 15.69 21.39 -6.52
CA ARG A 19 14.23 21.59 -6.46
C ARG A 19 13.52 20.25 -6.26
N ARG A 20 12.69 20.15 -5.22
CA ARG A 20 11.78 19.01 -5.03
C ARG A 20 10.60 19.15 -5.98
N ALA A 21 10.61 18.39 -7.08
CA ALA A 21 9.58 18.45 -8.12
C ALA A 21 8.13 18.33 -7.58
N PHE A 22 7.91 17.55 -6.50
CA PHE A 22 6.56 17.34 -5.94
C PHE A 22 5.99 18.56 -5.22
N VAL A 23 6.83 19.48 -4.73
CA VAL A 23 6.42 20.71 -4.02
C VAL A 23 6.12 21.86 -4.98
N SER A 24 6.39 21.68 -6.29
CA SER A 24 6.15 22.73 -7.27
C SER A 24 4.66 23.12 -7.35
N LYS A 25 4.40 24.39 -7.69
CA LYS A 25 3.03 24.89 -7.93
C LYS A 25 2.30 24.07 -8.99
N ASP A 26 3.00 23.65 -10.04
CA ASP A 26 2.42 22.84 -11.11
C ASP A 26 2.03 21.44 -10.62
N ALA A 27 2.89 20.79 -9.82
CA ALA A 27 2.60 19.47 -9.27
C ALA A 27 1.41 19.50 -8.29
N THR A 28 1.38 20.50 -7.41
CA THR A 28 0.28 20.68 -6.44
C THR A 28 -1.04 21.07 -7.11
N SER A 29 -1.00 21.95 -8.11
CA SER A 29 -2.18 22.31 -8.91
C SER A 29 -2.73 21.11 -9.68
N ARG A 30 -1.84 20.26 -10.23
CA ARG A 30 -2.24 19.02 -10.89
C ARG A 30 -2.90 18.04 -9.91
N ALA A 31 -2.37 17.89 -8.70
CA ALA A 31 -2.98 17.06 -7.67
C ALA A 31 -4.39 17.57 -7.30
N ALA A 32 -4.55 18.88 -7.11
CA ALA A 32 -5.85 19.48 -6.84
C ALA A 32 -6.85 19.25 -8.00
N ALA A 33 -6.40 19.39 -9.26
CA ALA A 33 -7.23 19.11 -10.42
C ALA A 33 -7.64 17.62 -10.52
N LEU A 34 -6.75 16.70 -10.16
CA LEU A 34 -7.06 15.27 -10.11
C LEU A 34 -8.09 14.97 -9.02
N LEU A 35 -7.92 15.54 -7.82
CA LEU A 35 -8.86 15.39 -6.72
C LEU A 35 -10.26 15.92 -7.06
N ASN A 36 -10.34 17.13 -7.64
CA ASN A 36 -11.62 17.74 -8.02
C ASN A 36 -12.36 16.92 -9.08
N ALA A 37 -11.63 16.23 -9.96
CA ALA A 37 -12.21 15.40 -10.99
C ALA A 37 -12.45 13.94 -10.55
N ALA A 38 -12.08 13.56 -9.33
CA ALA A 38 -12.17 12.18 -8.85
C ALA A 38 -13.61 11.65 -8.70
N PRO A 39 -14.61 12.42 -8.21
CA PRO A 39 -15.98 11.91 -8.06
C PRO A 39 -16.60 11.40 -9.36
N ASP A 40 -16.22 11.98 -10.49
CA ASP A 40 -16.77 11.66 -11.81
C ASP A 40 -15.90 10.65 -12.59
N LYS A 41 -14.81 10.16 -11.98
CA LYS A 41 -13.85 9.28 -12.65
C LYS A 41 -13.89 7.87 -12.06
N PRO A 42 -13.91 6.82 -12.90
CA PRO A 42 -13.63 5.46 -12.45
C PRO A 42 -12.26 5.43 -11.79
N ASP A 43 -12.08 4.59 -10.77
CA ASP A 43 -10.81 4.46 -10.04
C ASP A 43 -9.67 3.88 -10.93
N VAL A 44 -8.49 3.71 -10.35
CA VAL A 44 -7.35 3.18 -11.10
C VAL A 44 -7.60 1.78 -11.67
N PHE A 45 -8.32 0.92 -10.97
CA PHE A 45 -8.54 -0.47 -11.36
C PHE A 45 -9.52 -0.54 -12.53
N ALA A 46 -10.65 0.14 -12.44
CA ALA A 46 -11.62 0.23 -13.53
C ALA A 46 -10.97 0.78 -14.81
N ARG A 47 -10.16 1.84 -14.70
CA ARG A 47 -9.45 2.41 -15.86
C ARG A 47 -8.41 1.46 -16.45
N VAL A 48 -7.65 0.73 -15.63
CA VAL A 48 -6.66 -0.24 -16.14
C VAL A 48 -7.36 -1.47 -16.74
N CYS A 49 -8.45 -1.93 -16.12
CA CYS A 49 -9.29 -3.01 -16.63
C CYS A 49 -9.83 -2.68 -18.02
N SER A 50 -10.47 -1.51 -18.21
CA SER A 50 -10.97 -1.05 -19.52
C SER A 50 -9.90 -1.10 -20.59
N ARG A 51 -8.71 -0.52 -20.31
CA ARG A 51 -7.59 -0.53 -21.27
C ARG A 51 -7.11 -1.94 -21.61
N ARG A 52 -7.15 -2.87 -20.67
CA ARG A 52 -6.76 -4.27 -20.91
C ARG A 52 -7.80 -5.00 -21.74
N LEU A 53 -9.09 -4.78 -21.49
CA LEU A 53 -10.18 -5.32 -22.31
C LEU A 53 -10.06 -4.80 -23.75
N GLU A 54 -9.84 -3.50 -23.93
CA GLU A 54 -9.63 -2.87 -25.25
C GLU A 54 -8.43 -3.47 -26.00
N ALA A 55 -7.34 -3.78 -25.29
CA ALA A 55 -6.12 -4.36 -25.88
C ALA A 55 -6.17 -5.89 -26.05
N ALA A 56 -7.12 -6.59 -25.42
CA ALA A 56 -7.23 -8.04 -25.46
C ALA A 56 -7.72 -8.55 -26.84
N SER A 57 -7.37 -9.80 -27.16
CA SER A 57 -7.95 -10.47 -28.33
C SER A 57 -9.47 -10.61 -28.17
N PRO A 58 -10.26 -10.76 -29.25
CA PRO A 58 -11.72 -10.93 -29.13
C PRO A 58 -12.12 -12.12 -28.24
N ALA A 59 -11.37 -13.22 -28.29
CA ALA A 59 -11.62 -14.40 -27.46
C ALA A 59 -11.33 -14.12 -25.98
N ASP A 60 -10.18 -13.51 -25.67
CA ASP A 60 -9.81 -13.18 -24.29
C ASP A 60 -10.74 -12.14 -23.70
N ARG A 61 -11.09 -11.10 -24.47
CA ARG A 61 -12.05 -10.07 -24.05
C ARG A 61 -13.38 -10.70 -23.64
N LYS A 62 -13.94 -11.57 -24.49
CA LYS A 62 -15.20 -12.26 -24.20
C LYS A 62 -15.10 -13.10 -22.92
N ALA A 63 -13.97 -13.78 -22.69
CA ALA A 63 -13.76 -14.56 -21.48
C ALA A 63 -13.64 -13.67 -20.22
N LEU A 64 -12.97 -12.53 -20.31
CA LEU A 64 -12.88 -11.55 -19.22
C LEU A 64 -14.24 -10.88 -18.91
N GLU A 65 -15.01 -10.53 -19.94
CA GLU A 65 -16.37 -9.98 -19.80
C GLU A 65 -17.33 -11.01 -19.17
N ALA A 66 -17.17 -12.30 -19.50
CA ALA A 66 -17.91 -13.37 -18.85
C ALA A 66 -17.55 -13.47 -17.36
N ALA A 67 -16.27 -13.43 -17.00
CA ALA A 67 -15.81 -13.44 -15.60
C ALA A 67 -16.33 -12.22 -14.80
N LEU A 68 -16.36 -11.03 -15.41
CA LEU A 68 -16.96 -9.83 -14.81
C LEU A 68 -18.46 -10.02 -14.58
N SER A 69 -19.16 -10.57 -15.57
CA SER A 69 -20.62 -10.81 -15.50
C SER A 69 -20.98 -11.85 -14.44
N GLU A 70 -20.17 -12.91 -14.30
CA GLU A 70 -20.37 -13.98 -13.32
C GLU A 70 -20.36 -13.46 -11.87
N LEU A 71 -19.51 -12.48 -11.56
CA LEU A 71 -19.41 -11.91 -10.23
C LEU A 71 -20.50 -10.88 -9.92
N GLY A 72 -21.18 -10.35 -10.94
CA GLY A 72 -22.25 -9.36 -10.79
C GLY A 72 -21.81 -8.17 -9.93
N ASN A 73 -22.42 -8.00 -8.75
CA ASN A 73 -22.08 -6.92 -7.82
C ASN A 73 -20.63 -6.96 -7.32
N ASP A 74 -19.96 -8.11 -7.42
CA ASP A 74 -18.57 -8.30 -7.04
C ASP A 74 -17.60 -8.13 -8.22
N ALA A 75 -18.07 -7.67 -9.38
CA ALA A 75 -17.22 -7.41 -10.55
C ALA A 75 -15.93 -6.60 -10.22
N PRO A 76 -15.92 -5.62 -9.28
CA PRO A 76 -14.69 -4.93 -8.88
C PRO A 76 -13.57 -5.85 -8.36
N VAL A 77 -13.90 -7.06 -7.88
CA VAL A 77 -12.89 -8.08 -7.54
C VAL A 77 -12.18 -8.56 -8.80
N VAL A 78 -12.91 -8.92 -9.85
CA VAL A 78 -12.32 -9.34 -11.14
C VAL A 78 -11.62 -8.18 -11.84
N GLU A 79 -12.16 -6.96 -11.78
CA GLU A 79 -11.50 -5.77 -12.33
C GLU A 79 -10.09 -5.58 -11.75
N ARG A 80 -9.93 -5.75 -10.43
CA ARG A 80 -8.61 -5.71 -9.78
C ARG A 80 -7.69 -6.82 -10.29
N ALA A 81 -8.18 -8.05 -10.43
CA ALA A 81 -7.40 -9.17 -10.96
C ALA A 81 -6.91 -8.90 -12.41
N ILE A 82 -7.79 -8.38 -13.26
CA ILE A 82 -7.44 -7.99 -14.63
C ILE A 82 -6.39 -6.87 -14.58
N ALA A 83 -6.59 -5.86 -13.74
CA ALA A 83 -5.71 -4.71 -13.64
C ALA A 83 -4.29 -5.06 -13.14
N THR A 84 -4.14 -6.08 -12.29
CA THR A 84 -2.80 -6.59 -11.90
C THR A 84 -2.07 -7.24 -13.09
N GLY A 85 -2.82 -7.66 -14.10
CA GLY A 85 -2.33 -8.46 -15.22
C GLY A 85 -2.17 -9.92 -14.89
N ALA A 86 -3.02 -10.42 -14.01
CA ALA A 86 -3.19 -11.85 -13.85
C ALA A 86 -3.49 -12.50 -15.22
N PRO A 87 -2.92 -13.70 -15.48
CA PRO A 87 -3.29 -14.53 -16.62
C PRO A 87 -4.80 -14.79 -16.69
N LEU A 88 -5.32 -15.01 -17.90
CA LEU A 88 -6.77 -15.21 -18.13
C LEU A 88 -7.34 -16.39 -17.33
N ASP A 89 -6.61 -17.50 -17.27
CA ASP A 89 -6.97 -18.69 -16.50
C ASP A 89 -7.06 -18.40 -14.99
N ALA A 90 -6.18 -17.56 -14.45
CA ALA A 90 -6.25 -17.12 -13.06
C ALA A 90 -7.49 -16.26 -12.77
N VAL A 91 -7.86 -15.37 -13.71
CA VAL A 91 -9.06 -14.54 -13.61
C VAL A 91 -10.32 -15.40 -13.69
N ALA A 92 -10.37 -16.33 -14.65
CA ALA A 92 -11.49 -17.26 -14.81
C ALA A 92 -11.65 -18.17 -13.59
N MET A 93 -10.54 -18.66 -13.03
CA MET A 93 -10.58 -19.45 -11.79
C MET A 93 -11.10 -18.63 -10.61
N LEU A 94 -10.66 -17.38 -10.45
CA LEU A 94 -11.16 -16.50 -9.40
C LEU A 94 -12.68 -16.33 -9.51
N ALA A 95 -13.19 -16.19 -10.73
CA ALA A 95 -14.61 -16.06 -10.97
C ALA A 95 -15.39 -17.34 -10.61
N ALA A 96 -14.95 -18.48 -11.13
CA ALA A 96 -15.59 -19.78 -10.89
C ALA A 96 -15.58 -20.19 -9.41
N GLU A 97 -14.49 -19.93 -8.70
CA GLU A 97 -14.37 -20.23 -7.27
C GLU A 97 -15.17 -19.26 -6.39
N TRP A 98 -15.53 -18.08 -6.90
CA TRP A 98 -16.15 -17.03 -6.09
C TRP A 98 -17.41 -17.52 -5.39
N ALA A 99 -18.28 -18.25 -6.09
CA ALA A 99 -19.52 -18.78 -5.51
C ALA A 99 -19.28 -19.73 -4.32
N THR A 100 -18.16 -20.47 -4.32
CA THR A 100 -17.84 -21.49 -3.31
C THR A 100 -17.25 -20.92 -2.02
N LEU A 101 -16.78 -19.66 -2.04
CA LEU A 101 -16.21 -18.99 -0.89
C LEU A 101 -17.29 -18.65 0.15
N ASP A 102 -16.95 -18.84 1.42
CA ASP A 102 -17.74 -18.36 2.54
C ASP A 102 -17.77 -16.81 2.61
N ALA A 103 -18.67 -16.28 3.43
CA ALA A 103 -18.89 -14.85 3.53
C ALA A 103 -17.67 -14.08 4.05
N ASP A 104 -16.92 -14.66 4.99
CA ASP A 104 -15.72 -14.05 5.59
C ASP A 104 -14.60 -13.94 4.55
N ALA A 105 -14.39 -14.98 3.76
CA ALA A 105 -13.42 -15.00 2.69
C ALA A 105 -13.77 -14.00 1.58
N LYS A 106 -15.04 -13.95 1.16
CA LYS A 106 -15.52 -12.93 0.21
C LYS A 106 -15.31 -11.53 0.74
N ALA A 107 -15.62 -11.28 2.01
CA ALA A 107 -15.43 -9.96 2.63
C ALA A 107 -13.95 -9.53 2.63
N LEU A 108 -13.04 -10.43 3.02
CA LEU A 108 -11.60 -10.15 3.00
C LEU A 108 -11.10 -9.88 1.57
N VAL A 109 -11.49 -10.70 0.60
CA VAL A 109 -11.07 -10.50 -0.79
C VAL A 109 -11.59 -9.19 -1.36
N ARG A 110 -12.86 -8.84 -1.11
CA ARG A 110 -13.45 -7.56 -1.52
C ARG A 110 -12.70 -6.38 -0.93
N ASP A 111 -12.53 -6.38 0.38
CA ASP A 111 -11.94 -5.27 1.11
C ASP A 111 -11.10 -5.79 2.30
N PRO A 112 -9.78 -5.95 2.12
CA PRO A 112 -8.90 -6.47 3.17
C PRO A 112 -8.87 -5.60 4.44
N LEU A 113 -9.27 -4.33 4.36
CA LEU A 113 -9.36 -3.47 5.54
C LEU A 113 -10.67 -3.67 6.31
N SER A 114 -11.71 -4.22 5.67
CA SER A 114 -13.05 -4.50 6.22
C SER A 114 -13.83 -3.31 6.79
N ARG A 115 -13.24 -2.11 6.81
CA ARG A 115 -13.81 -0.90 7.42
C ARG A 115 -13.24 0.38 6.80
N ARG A 116 -13.91 1.50 7.08
CA ARG A 116 -13.56 2.85 6.58
C ARG A 116 -13.53 3.92 7.68
N ASP A 117 -13.54 3.49 8.93
CA ASP A 117 -13.52 4.29 10.15
C ASP A 117 -12.45 3.74 11.12
N PRO A 118 -11.97 4.53 12.10
CA PRO A 118 -10.96 4.09 13.05
C PRO A 118 -11.37 2.86 13.87
N GLY A 119 -10.44 1.94 14.09
CA GLY A 119 -10.64 0.73 14.89
C GLY A 119 -9.89 -0.48 14.35
N PRO A 120 -9.94 -1.63 15.04
CA PRO A 120 -9.18 -2.82 14.66
C PRO A 120 -9.59 -3.35 13.28
N VAL A 121 -8.61 -3.83 12.52
CA VAL A 121 -8.78 -4.55 11.25
C VAL A 121 -8.70 -6.04 11.55
N THR A 122 -9.82 -6.73 11.42
CA THR A 122 -9.95 -8.14 11.83
C THR A 122 -10.52 -9.01 10.72
N TRP A 123 -10.00 -10.23 10.59
CA TRP A 123 -10.46 -11.25 9.66
C TRP A 123 -10.86 -12.51 10.43
N SER A 124 -12.15 -12.72 10.61
CA SER A 124 -12.70 -13.80 11.44
C SER A 124 -12.10 -13.76 12.86
N ARG A 125 -11.06 -14.54 13.16
CA ARG A 125 -10.35 -14.56 14.46
C ARG A 125 -8.95 -13.93 14.46
N ALA A 126 -8.47 -13.46 13.31
CA ALA A 126 -7.16 -12.84 13.17
C ALA A 126 -7.28 -11.31 13.23
N THR A 127 -6.34 -10.64 13.90
CA THR A 127 -6.12 -9.20 13.72
C THR A 127 -5.00 -9.01 12.71
N ALA A 128 -5.15 -8.02 11.82
CA ALA A 128 -4.14 -7.67 10.83
C ALA A 128 -2.96 -6.95 11.50
N THR A 129 -2.24 -7.62 12.39
CA THR A 129 -1.10 -7.06 13.12
C THR A 129 0.21 -7.51 12.49
N GLN A 130 1.23 -6.67 12.56
CA GLN A 130 2.59 -7.04 12.19
C GLN A 130 3.12 -8.15 13.12
N ILE A 131 4.03 -9.00 12.62
CA ILE A 131 4.60 -10.11 13.42
C ILE A 131 5.52 -9.60 14.52
N ASN A 132 6.33 -8.59 14.21
CA ASN A 132 7.30 -8.00 15.13
C ASN A 132 7.63 -6.54 14.75
N GLU A 133 8.41 -5.88 15.60
CA GLU A 133 8.79 -4.46 15.49
C GLU A 133 9.51 -4.06 14.19
N THR A 134 10.04 -5.02 13.43
CA THR A 134 10.75 -4.78 12.16
C THR A 134 9.90 -5.11 10.92
N THR A 135 8.67 -5.58 11.12
CA THR A 135 7.78 -6.01 10.02
C THR A 135 6.71 -4.99 9.63
N CYS A 136 6.67 -3.79 10.23
CA CYS A 136 5.72 -2.73 9.89
C CYS A 136 5.62 -2.42 8.38
N GLY A 137 6.76 -2.31 7.70
CA GLY A 137 6.79 -2.08 6.25
C GLY A 137 6.32 -3.28 5.45
N ALA A 138 6.66 -4.50 5.87
CA ALA A 138 6.18 -5.71 5.21
C ALA A 138 4.68 -5.90 5.38
N ALA A 139 4.13 -5.63 6.57
CA ALA A 139 2.70 -5.64 6.84
C ALA A 139 1.95 -4.57 6.03
N SER A 140 2.47 -3.34 5.95
CA SER A 140 1.89 -2.27 5.12
C SER A 140 1.89 -2.65 3.64
N MET A 141 2.98 -3.24 3.13
CA MET A 141 3.08 -3.70 1.74
C MET A 141 2.20 -4.91 1.46
N ALA A 142 2.08 -5.86 2.40
CA ALA A 142 1.19 -7.01 2.31
C ALA A 142 -0.28 -6.56 2.23
N MET A 143 -0.68 -5.61 3.09
CA MET A 143 -2.01 -5.02 3.06
C MET A 143 -2.28 -4.34 1.71
N MET A 144 -1.35 -3.51 1.23
CA MET A 144 -1.44 -2.87 -0.07
C MET A 144 -1.53 -3.88 -1.23
N LEU A 145 -0.79 -4.99 -1.17
CA LEU A 145 -0.88 -6.06 -2.16
C LEU A 145 -2.23 -6.75 -2.15
N MET A 146 -2.79 -7.08 -0.98
CA MET A 146 -4.15 -7.66 -0.90
C MET A 146 -5.21 -6.69 -1.41
N MET A 147 -5.06 -5.39 -1.13
CA MET A 147 -5.99 -4.37 -1.63
C MET A 147 -5.96 -4.29 -3.15
N GLY A 148 -4.79 -4.48 -3.77
CA GLY A 148 -4.62 -4.35 -5.22
C GLY A 148 -4.67 -5.64 -6.02
N ASP A 149 -4.45 -6.79 -5.39
CA ASP A 149 -4.43 -8.10 -6.03
C ASP A 149 -5.34 -9.08 -5.24
N PRO A 150 -6.55 -9.36 -5.75
CA PRO A 150 -7.50 -10.24 -5.10
C PRO A 150 -7.02 -11.69 -5.01
N LEU A 151 -6.05 -12.11 -5.83
CA LEU A 151 -5.48 -13.46 -5.73
C LEU A 151 -4.58 -13.60 -4.49
N VAL A 152 -3.91 -12.51 -4.08
CA VAL A 152 -3.16 -12.47 -2.81
C VAL A 152 -4.13 -12.52 -1.65
N ALA A 153 -5.19 -11.70 -1.69
CA ALA A 153 -6.22 -11.68 -0.67
C ALA A 153 -6.95 -13.04 -0.56
N LEU A 154 -7.23 -13.70 -1.69
CA LEU A 154 -7.89 -15.01 -1.74
C LEU A 154 -7.04 -16.09 -1.07
N TRP A 155 -5.73 -16.08 -1.32
CA TRP A 155 -4.83 -17.00 -0.64
C TRP A 155 -4.83 -16.72 0.87
N VAL A 156 -4.69 -15.48 1.32
CA VAL A 156 -4.73 -15.17 2.77
C VAL A 156 -6.05 -15.60 3.40
N ALA A 157 -7.17 -15.32 2.76
CA ALA A 157 -8.51 -15.67 3.23
C ALA A 157 -8.70 -17.19 3.33
N ALA A 158 -8.52 -17.92 2.24
CA ALA A 158 -9.02 -19.29 2.10
C ALA A 158 -7.91 -20.34 1.86
N GLY A 159 -6.65 -19.92 1.70
CA GLY A 159 -5.54 -20.80 1.31
C GLY A 159 -5.68 -21.36 -0.12
N ARG A 160 -6.62 -20.82 -0.91
CA ARG A 160 -6.86 -21.27 -2.29
C ARG A 160 -5.72 -20.81 -3.18
N ARG A 161 -5.28 -21.72 -4.06
CA ARG A 161 -4.28 -21.44 -5.09
C ARG A 161 -5.01 -21.08 -6.38
N GLY A 162 -4.51 -20.05 -7.09
CA GLY A 162 -5.10 -19.46 -8.29
C GLY A 162 -5.05 -20.34 -9.56
N GLY A 163 -5.27 -21.65 -9.44
CA GLY A 163 -4.99 -22.60 -10.50
C GLY A 163 -3.47 -22.71 -10.74
N PRO A 164 -2.98 -22.67 -11.99
CA PRO A 164 -1.54 -22.73 -12.27
C PRO A 164 -0.80 -21.44 -11.91
N TYR A 165 -1.52 -20.34 -11.68
CA TYR A 165 -0.93 -19.06 -11.33
C TYR A 165 -1.05 -18.77 -9.84
N MET A 166 0.07 -18.42 -9.22
CA MET A 166 0.11 -17.79 -7.91
C MET A 166 0.96 -16.52 -7.98
N PRO A 167 0.51 -15.42 -7.35
CA PRO A 167 1.37 -14.27 -7.12
C PRO A 167 2.72 -14.71 -6.54
N PRO A 168 3.87 -14.16 -6.99
CA PRO A 168 5.17 -14.68 -6.60
C PRO A 168 5.39 -14.74 -5.08
N GLU A 169 4.90 -13.74 -4.35
CA GLU A 169 4.95 -13.65 -2.88
C GLU A 169 4.13 -14.75 -2.20
N VAL A 170 2.97 -15.09 -2.78
CA VAL A 170 2.11 -16.18 -2.33
C VAL A 170 2.78 -17.52 -2.60
N LEU A 171 3.32 -17.73 -3.81
CA LEU A 171 4.04 -18.95 -4.17
C LEU A 171 5.21 -19.19 -3.20
N GLU A 172 6.01 -18.17 -2.91
CA GLU A 172 7.14 -18.30 -1.98
C GLU A 172 6.68 -18.57 -0.54
N ALA A 173 5.58 -17.94 -0.11
CA ALA A 173 4.99 -18.16 1.23
C ALA A 173 4.39 -19.56 1.37
N ASP A 174 3.76 -20.06 0.31
CA ASP A 174 3.15 -21.39 0.22
C ASP A 174 4.22 -22.50 0.16
N VAL A 175 5.26 -22.33 -0.65
CA VAL A 175 6.38 -23.30 -0.77
C VAL A 175 7.22 -23.37 0.52
N ARG A 176 7.42 -22.24 1.20
CA ARG A 176 8.12 -22.21 2.50
C ARG A 176 7.26 -22.70 3.65
N GLY A 177 5.95 -22.76 3.43
CA GLY A 177 4.98 -23.11 4.44
C GLY A 177 5.19 -24.52 4.94
N GLY A 178 5.46 -24.66 6.24
CA GLY A 178 4.99 -25.84 6.97
C GLY A 178 3.46 -25.82 7.08
N ALA A 179 2.93 -26.21 8.23
CA ALA A 179 1.51 -26.20 8.58
C ALA A 179 0.83 -24.81 8.50
N ILE A 180 0.63 -24.26 7.30
CA ILE A 180 -0.13 -23.03 7.06
C ILE A 180 -1.62 -23.41 6.99
N HIS A 181 -2.33 -23.27 8.11
CA HIS A 181 -3.72 -23.70 8.21
C HIS A 181 -4.69 -22.54 8.35
N THR A 182 -4.29 -21.47 9.05
CA THR A 182 -5.18 -20.36 9.40
C THR A 182 -4.90 -19.10 8.59
N VAL A 183 -5.86 -18.15 8.61
CA VAL A 183 -5.67 -16.80 8.05
C VAL A 183 -4.48 -16.10 8.70
N ALA A 184 -4.29 -16.26 10.01
CA ALA A 184 -3.17 -15.68 10.74
C ALA A 184 -1.82 -16.25 10.28
N ASP A 185 -1.73 -17.56 10.05
CA ASP A 185 -0.50 -18.20 9.54
C ASP A 185 -0.14 -17.68 8.14
N ARG A 186 -1.15 -17.56 7.26
CA ARG A 186 -0.97 -17.04 5.89
C ARG A 186 -0.55 -15.58 5.89
N TRP A 187 -1.23 -14.76 6.70
CA TRP A 187 -0.88 -13.36 6.90
C TRP A 187 0.56 -13.21 7.41
N GLY A 188 0.96 -14.03 8.39
CA GLY A 188 2.32 -14.04 8.91
C GLY A 188 3.35 -14.46 7.84
N SER A 189 3.10 -15.56 7.14
CA SER A 189 4.00 -16.06 6.10
C SER A 189 4.22 -15.03 4.98
N LEU A 190 3.15 -14.34 4.55
CA LEU A 190 3.22 -13.27 3.55
C LEU A 190 4.13 -12.12 4.01
N GLN A 191 4.00 -11.67 5.26
CA GLN A 191 4.85 -10.63 5.82
C GLN A 191 6.32 -11.04 5.86
N LEU A 192 6.63 -12.29 6.26
CA LEU A 192 8.01 -12.78 6.32
C LEU A 192 8.66 -12.80 4.94
N VAL A 193 7.94 -13.31 3.93
CA VAL A 193 8.41 -13.33 2.54
C VAL A 193 8.65 -11.91 2.02
N ILE A 194 7.71 -10.99 2.24
CA ILE A 194 7.87 -9.59 1.83
C ILE A 194 9.05 -8.94 2.55
N HIS A 195 9.16 -9.12 3.87
CA HIS A 195 10.26 -8.59 4.68
C HIS A 195 11.62 -9.09 4.17
N GLU A 196 11.73 -10.36 3.82
CA GLU A 196 12.96 -10.89 3.26
C GLU A 196 13.26 -10.30 1.88
N ARG A 197 12.28 -10.21 0.98
CA ARG A 197 12.47 -9.64 -0.37
C ARG A 197 12.89 -8.18 -0.34
N VAL A 198 12.31 -7.37 0.54
CA VAL A 198 12.64 -5.95 0.65
C VAL A 198 14.02 -5.72 1.27
N THR A 199 14.46 -6.62 2.16
CA THR A 199 15.76 -6.49 2.84
C THR A 199 16.93 -7.10 2.05
N ARG A 200 16.75 -8.21 1.33
CA ARG A 200 17.84 -8.96 0.65
C ARG A 200 18.71 -8.12 -0.29
N HIS A 201 18.16 -7.11 -0.95
CA HIS A 201 18.88 -6.21 -1.88
C HIS A 201 18.63 -4.74 -1.53
N GLY A 202 18.53 -4.46 -0.23
CA GLY A 202 18.13 -3.15 0.26
C GLY A 202 19.18 -2.06 0.06
N LEU A 203 20.46 -2.39 -0.14
CA LEU A 203 21.53 -1.45 -0.50
C LEU A 203 22.17 -1.82 -1.86
N GLY A 204 21.34 -2.19 -2.84
CA GLY A 204 21.82 -2.70 -4.12
C GLY A 204 22.20 -4.17 -4.02
N LEU A 205 23.50 -4.48 -4.07
CA LEU A 205 24.00 -5.86 -3.93
C LEU A 205 24.10 -6.33 -2.47
N VAL A 206 23.98 -5.41 -1.51
CA VAL A 206 24.13 -5.70 -0.07
C VAL A 206 22.75 -5.72 0.60
N PRO A 207 22.48 -6.67 1.51
CA PRO A 207 21.24 -6.67 2.26
C PRO A 207 21.12 -5.46 3.19
N TRP A 208 19.91 -4.92 3.31
CA TRP A 208 19.58 -3.98 4.37
C TRP A 208 19.51 -4.75 5.71
N PRO A 209 20.11 -4.23 6.79
CA PRO A 209 20.05 -4.94 8.06
C PRO A 209 18.59 -5.03 8.54
N ARG A 210 18.12 -6.26 8.77
CA ARG A 210 16.71 -6.55 9.09
C ARG A 210 16.23 -5.80 10.35
N ALA A 211 17.12 -5.55 11.29
CA ALA A 211 16.88 -4.75 12.49
C ALA A 211 16.37 -3.32 12.20
N TYR A 212 16.61 -2.80 10.99
CA TYR A 212 16.16 -1.49 10.55
C TYR A 212 14.84 -1.53 9.75
N GLY A 213 14.15 -2.68 9.73
CA GLY A 213 12.86 -2.83 9.06
C GLY A 213 12.96 -2.75 7.53
N THR A 214 12.01 -2.04 6.89
CA THR A 214 11.89 -1.95 5.43
C THR A 214 12.49 -0.65 4.89
N PRO A 215 13.49 -0.69 3.98
CA PRO A 215 14.08 0.52 3.43
C PRO A 215 13.12 1.29 2.50
N PRO A 216 13.00 2.63 2.62
CA PRO A 216 11.98 3.42 1.93
C PRO A 216 12.08 3.42 0.41
N TRP A 217 13.28 3.28 -0.15
CA TRP A 217 13.49 3.22 -1.60
C TRP A 217 13.26 1.83 -2.20
N ARG A 218 12.86 0.81 -1.42
CA ARG A 218 12.57 -0.54 -1.93
C ARG A 218 11.08 -0.86 -1.98
N VAL A 219 10.24 -0.09 -1.29
CA VAL A 219 8.78 -0.24 -1.37
C VAL A 219 8.31 -0.17 -2.83
N ASN A 220 8.97 0.67 -3.64
CA ASN A 220 8.72 0.84 -5.07
C ASN A 220 8.91 -0.39 -5.98
N ASN A 221 9.70 -1.38 -5.55
CA ASN A 221 10.14 -2.48 -6.43
C ASN A 221 9.28 -3.74 -6.27
N LEU A 222 8.48 -3.81 -5.21
CA LEU A 222 7.78 -5.04 -4.81
C LEU A 222 6.27 -4.85 -4.60
N THR A 223 5.77 -3.61 -4.55
CA THR A 223 4.32 -3.37 -4.51
C THR A 223 3.74 -3.33 -5.91
N ARG A 224 3.03 -4.40 -6.29
CA ARG A 224 2.20 -4.46 -7.49
C ARG A 224 0.84 -3.85 -7.16
N PHE A 225 0.49 -2.75 -7.83
CA PHE A 225 -0.81 -2.12 -7.66
C PHE A 225 -1.24 -1.53 -8.99
N ALA A 226 -2.21 -2.16 -9.66
CA ALA A 226 -2.74 -1.73 -10.96
C ALA A 226 -1.66 -1.43 -12.05
N GLY A 227 -0.50 -2.10 -12.00
CA GLY A 227 0.63 -1.85 -12.91
C GLY A 227 1.34 -0.50 -12.71
N LEU A 228 1.06 0.21 -11.62
CA LEU A 228 1.71 1.47 -11.27
C LEU A 228 3.16 1.26 -10.87
N ARG A 229 3.97 2.28 -11.11
CA ARG A 229 5.31 2.42 -10.53
C ARG A 229 5.23 3.41 -9.39
N PHE A 230 5.99 3.18 -8.34
CA PHE A 230 6.04 4.08 -7.19
C PHE A 230 7.41 4.74 -7.07
N ARG A 231 7.44 5.89 -6.41
CA ARG A 231 8.65 6.61 -6.08
C ARG A 231 8.56 7.13 -4.66
N GLY A 232 9.67 6.97 -3.95
CA GLY A 232 9.86 7.60 -2.67
C GLY A 232 10.13 9.10 -2.77
N VAL A 233 9.46 9.89 -1.94
CA VAL A 233 9.73 11.32 -1.75
C VAL A 233 10.05 11.59 -0.28
N LEU A 234 11.16 12.30 -0.05
CA LEU A 234 11.50 12.82 1.28
C LEU A 234 10.53 13.96 1.62
N VAL A 235 10.10 14.00 2.89
CA VAL A 235 9.18 15.02 3.42
C VAL A 235 9.89 15.80 4.51
N ASP A 236 9.88 17.13 4.43
CA ASP A 236 10.26 18.00 5.55
C ASP A 236 8.99 18.49 6.25
N ASP A 237 8.56 17.75 7.28
CA ASP A 237 7.33 18.02 8.03
C ASP A 237 7.38 19.29 8.91
N ALA A 238 8.56 19.91 9.04
CA ALA A 238 8.69 21.24 9.67
C ALA A 238 8.23 22.39 8.76
N ARG A 239 7.91 22.09 7.49
CA ARG A 239 7.55 23.08 6.48
C ARG A 239 6.08 22.94 6.08
N ALA A 240 5.29 23.96 6.41
CA ALA A 240 3.85 23.96 6.12
C ALA A 240 3.52 23.81 4.62
N ASP A 241 4.35 24.37 3.73
CA ASP A 241 4.18 24.23 2.28
C ASP A 241 4.41 22.80 1.80
N GLU A 242 5.38 22.09 2.36
CA GLU A 242 5.63 20.67 2.04
C GLU A 242 4.56 19.75 2.60
N VAL A 243 4.09 19.99 3.82
CA VAL A 243 2.99 19.23 4.42
C VAL A 243 1.71 19.44 3.61
N ALA A 244 1.41 20.68 3.20
CA ALA A 244 0.27 20.98 2.34
C ALA A 244 0.38 20.31 0.95
N ALA A 245 1.57 20.35 0.33
CA ALA A 245 1.81 19.67 -0.93
C ALA A 245 1.63 18.16 -0.81
N LEU A 246 2.19 17.54 0.23
CA LEU A 246 2.01 16.13 0.53
C LEU A 246 0.52 15.79 0.69
N ALA A 247 -0.21 16.56 1.49
CA ALA A 247 -1.64 16.34 1.72
C ALA A 247 -2.44 16.38 0.41
N ALA A 248 -2.17 17.35 -0.47
CA ALA A 248 -2.83 17.45 -1.77
C ALA A 248 -2.56 16.24 -2.66
N HIS A 249 -1.30 15.79 -2.77
CA HIS A 249 -0.94 14.60 -3.55
C HIS A 249 -1.58 13.34 -2.98
N VAL A 250 -1.50 13.14 -1.68
CA VAL A 250 -2.07 11.97 -0.99
C VAL A 250 -3.58 11.92 -1.19
N ARG A 251 -4.29 13.05 -1.03
CA ARG A 251 -5.75 13.11 -1.27
C ARG A 251 -6.10 12.71 -2.69
N ALA A 252 -5.39 13.23 -3.69
CA ALA A 252 -5.62 12.89 -5.09
C ALA A 252 -5.39 11.40 -5.38
N VAL A 253 -4.35 10.82 -4.77
CA VAL A 253 -3.98 9.40 -4.94
C VAL A 253 -4.97 8.48 -4.23
N LEU A 254 -5.41 8.83 -3.02
CA LEU A 254 -6.41 8.07 -2.27
C LEU A 254 -7.81 8.15 -2.92
N ALA A 255 -8.16 9.30 -3.49
CA ALA A 255 -9.41 9.45 -4.26
C ALA A 255 -9.43 8.54 -5.50
N ASP A 256 -8.25 8.11 -5.97
CA ASP A 256 -8.09 7.16 -7.07
C ASP A 256 -8.00 5.69 -6.59
N GLY A 257 -8.24 5.44 -5.30
CA GLY A 257 -8.21 4.11 -4.68
C GLY A 257 -6.80 3.57 -4.40
N ILE A 258 -5.77 4.40 -4.51
CA ILE A 258 -4.38 3.96 -4.36
C ILE A 258 -3.88 4.29 -2.93
N PRO A 259 -3.50 3.30 -2.11
CA PRO A 259 -2.99 3.56 -0.77
C PRO A 259 -1.55 4.09 -0.82
N VAL A 260 -1.15 4.83 0.20
CA VAL A 260 0.14 5.53 0.27
C VAL A 260 0.94 5.07 1.49
N PRO A 261 2.06 4.35 1.31
CA PRO A 261 2.99 4.08 2.39
C PRO A 261 3.66 5.36 2.91
N LEU A 262 3.65 5.55 4.22
CA LEU A 262 4.26 6.67 4.91
C LEU A 262 5.24 6.17 5.95
N TYR A 263 6.42 6.75 5.95
CA TYR A 263 7.46 6.46 6.90
C TYR A 263 7.45 7.48 8.02
N ALA A 264 7.29 6.99 9.23
CA ALA A 264 7.39 7.76 10.45
C ALA A 264 8.77 7.60 11.09
N SER A 265 9.20 8.67 11.75
CA SER A 265 10.41 8.72 12.55
C SER A 265 10.19 9.54 13.81
N GLY A 266 11.20 9.55 14.67
CA GLY A 266 11.29 10.48 15.78
C GLY A 266 12.11 11.70 15.37
N ASP A 267 12.44 12.51 16.36
CA ASP A 267 13.35 13.64 16.22
C ASP A 267 14.55 13.49 17.18
N SER A 268 15.50 14.41 17.08
CA SER A 268 16.72 14.42 17.88
C SER A 268 16.46 14.59 19.39
N ALA A 269 15.28 15.06 19.81
CA ALA A 269 14.95 15.16 21.23
C ALA A 269 14.61 13.79 21.84
N ARG A 270 14.32 12.78 21.01
CA ARG A 270 14.07 11.39 21.44
C ARG A 270 15.29 10.48 21.29
N GLY A 271 16.44 11.07 20.92
CA GLY A 271 17.71 10.36 20.72
C GLY A 271 18.18 10.38 19.25
N LEU A 272 19.44 10.05 19.03
CA LEU A 272 20.01 9.98 17.67
C LEU A 272 19.51 8.75 16.90
N ASP A 273 19.17 7.66 17.58
CA ASP A 273 18.66 6.45 16.92
C ASP A 273 17.25 6.62 16.34
N SER A 274 16.47 7.56 16.87
CA SER A 274 15.10 7.86 16.44
C SER A 274 15.01 8.80 15.25
N VAL A 275 16.12 9.44 14.83
CA VAL A 275 16.09 10.38 13.69
C VAL A 275 16.06 9.70 12.32
N VAL A 276 16.21 8.37 12.29
CA VAL A 276 16.09 7.53 11.10
C VAL A 276 14.65 7.04 10.98
N PRO A 277 14.05 6.97 9.77
CA PRO A 277 12.74 6.37 9.59
C PRO A 277 12.73 4.90 10.04
N ARG A 278 11.88 4.54 11.00
CA ARG A 278 11.82 3.19 11.59
C ARG A 278 10.47 2.51 11.44
N HIS A 279 9.43 3.27 11.15
CA HIS A 279 8.08 2.77 11.16
C HIS A 279 7.36 3.12 9.88
N VAL A 280 6.56 2.19 9.37
CA VAL A 280 5.81 2.34 8.12
C VAL A 280 4.35 2.10 8.42
N VAL A 281 3.53 3.06 8.00
CA VAL A 281 2.08 2.99 8.05
C VAL A 281 1.50 3.13 6.64
N LEU A 282 0.25 2.75 6.45
CA LEU A 282 -0.40 2.81 5.14
C LEU A 282 -1.60 3.76 5.20
N LEU A 283 -1.56 4.86 4.46
CA LEU A 283 -2.73 5.72 4.27
C LEU A 283 -3.66 5.02 3.29
N VAL A 284 -4.92 4.88 3.67
CA VAL A 284 -5.91 4.04 2.98
C VAL A 284 -7.20 4.78 2.65
N GLY A 285 -7.41 5.97 3.19
CA GLY A 285 -8.59 6.76 2.93
C GLY A 285 -8.52 8.15 3.53
N VAL A 286 -9.61 8.90 3.36
CA VAL A 286 -9.78 10.26 3.85
C VAL A 286 -11.01 10.29 4.76
N GLU A 287 -10.91 10.96 5.89
CA GLU A 287 -12.00 11.16 6.84
C GLU A 287 -12.12 12.66 7.17
N GLY A 288 -12.92 13.37 6.35
CA GLY A 288 -12.97 14.83 6.35
C GLY A 288 -11.59 15.45 6.05
N ASP A 289 -11.09 16.24 6.99
CA ASP A 289 -9.77 16.89 6.86
C ASP A 289 -8.57 16.00 7.26
N ALA A 290 -8.84 14.82 7.84
CA ALA A 290 -7.81 13.86 8.22
C ALA A 290 -7.69 12.70 7.22
N PHE A 291 -6.64 11.90 7.41
CA PHE A 291 -6.41 10.65 6.71
C PHE A 291 -6.76 9.47 7.59
N LEU A 292 -7.24 8.40 6.97
CA LEU A 292 -7.37 7.10 7.60
C LEU A 292 -6.10 6.29 7.34
N VAL A 293 -5.52 5.75 8.40
CA VAL A 293 -4.19 5.12 8.38
C VAL A 293 -4.25 3.75 9.02
N TYR A 294 -3.88 2.73 8.27
CA TYR A 294 -3.58 1.42 8.83
C TYR A 294 -2.22 1.45 9.51
N GLU A 295 -2.23 1.27 10.83
CA GLU A 295 -1.04 1.18 11.68
C GLU A 295 -0.77 -0.29 12.01
N PRO A 296 0.31 -0.89 11.48
CA PRO A 296 0.51 -2.34 11.57
C PRO A 296 0.79 -2.88 12.97
N SER A 297 1.33 -2.09 13.90
CA SER A 297 1.69 -2.56 15.26
C SER A 297 0.45 -2.82 16.11
N SER A 298 -0.57 -1.99 15.97
CA SER A 298 -1.89 -2.15 16.58
C SER A 298 -2.85 -2.97 15.72
N GLY A 299 -2.56 -3.12 14.42
CA GLY A 299 -3.44 -3.78 13.46
C GLY A 299 -4.79 -3.09 13.32
N ALA A 300 -4.78 -1.75 13.36
CA ALA A 300 -5.97 -0.92 13.41
C ALA A 300 -5.88 0.26 12.45
N LEU A 301 -7.04 0.78 12.07
CA LEU A 301 -7.17 2.07 11.42
C LEU A 301 -7.19 3.18 12.46
N HIS A 302 -6.43 4.24 12.19
CA HIS A 302 -6.35 5.44 13.01
C HIS A 302 -6.57 6.67 12.15
N ARG A 303 -7.04 7.74 12.79
CA ARG A 303 -7.16 9.06 12.18
C ARG A 303 -5.82 9.80 12.30
N LEU A 304 -5.33 10.34 11.19
CA LEU A 304 -4.12 11.17 11.12
C LEU A 304 -4.46 12.57 10.59
N ASP A 305 -4.29 13.58 11.43
CA ASP A 305 -4.17 14.97 10.99
C ASP A 305 -2.70 15.27 10.71
N LEU A 306 -2.34 15.53 9.45
CA LEU A 306 -0.95 15.88 9.11
C LEU A 306 -0.49 17.18 9.78
N LYS A 307 -1.40 18.06 10.21
CA LYS A 307 -1.06 19.29 10.95
C LYS A 307 -0.58 19.01 12.38
N SER A 308 -0.91 17.84 12.94
CA SER A 308 -0.46 17.46 14.29
C SER A 308 0.95 16.85 14.30
N VAL A 309 1.53 16.57 13.13
CA VAL A 309 2.89 16.05 12.98
C VAL A 309 3.90 17.11 13.45
N GLY A 310 4.99 16.65 14.07
CA GLY A 310 6.03 17.52 14.63
C GLY A 310 5.81 17.89 16.09
N GLY A 311 4.61 17.62 16.64
CA GLY A 311 4.30 17.76 18.05
C GLY A 311 4.60 16.48 18.85
N GLY A 312 3.61 16.02 19.62
CA GLY A 312 3.70 14.81 20.44
C GLY A 312 3.56 13.50 19.66
N PRO A 313 3.66 12.35 20.35
CA PRO A 313 3.37 11.02 19.78
C PRO A 313 2.01 10.96 19.09
N VAL A 314 1.95 10.37 17.91
CA VAL A 314 0.71 10.18 17.14
C VAL A 314 0.41 8.69 16.99
N ALA A 315 -0.74 8.23 17.49
CA ALA A 315 -1.12 6.81 17.42
C ALA A 315 -1.13 6.27 15.98
N ALA A 316 -1.66 7.06 15.02
CA ALA A 316 -1.67 6.73 13.60
C ALA A 316 -0.29 6.57 12.96
N LEU A 317 0.78 6.99 13.64
CA LEU A 317 2.17 6.83 13.20
C LEU A 317 2.91 5.81 14.08
N GLY A 318 2.23 4.93 14.81
CA GLY A 318 2.88 3.99 15.74
C GLY A 318 3.53 4.70 16.94
N HIS A 319 2.90 5.79 17.41
CA HIS A 319 3.41 6.68 18.47
C HIS A 319 4.70 7.44 18.14
N TRP A 320 5.11 7.44 16.88
CA TRP A 320 6.09 8.36 16.35
C TRP A 320 5.47 9.75 16.16
N ASN A 321 6.31 10.78 16.01
CA ASN A 321 5.84 12.17 15.92
C ASN A 321 6.24 12.88 14.63
N ARG A 322 7.09 12.29 13.79
CA ARG A 322 7.56 12.90 12.54
C ARG A 322 7.20 12.06 11.33
N VAL A 323 7.00 12.73 10.21
CA VAL A 323 6.85 12.13 8.89
C VAL A 323 8.12 12.42 8.11
N ALA A 324 8.79 11.37 7.65
CA ALA A 324 10.08 11.49 6.99
C ALA A 324 10.00 11.21 5.49
N TRP A 325 9.09 10.32 5.07
CA TRP A 325 9.08 9.87 3.68
C TRP A 325 7.70 9.38 3.26
N ALA A 326 7.27 9.67 2.03
CA ALA A 326 6.06 9.13 1.43
C ALA A 326 6.39 8.36 0.15
N VAL A 327 5.62 7.31 -0.15
CA VAL A 327 5.77 6.53 -1.38
C VAL A 327 4.58 6.79 -2.29
N LEU A 328 4.78 7.55 -3.36
CA LEU A 328 3.72 8.03 -4.23
C LEU A 328 3.80 7.36 -5.62
N PRO A 329 2.68 7.19 -6.33
CA PRO A 329 2.69 6.78 -7.73
C PRO A 329 3.53 7.73 -8.58
N ARG A 330 4.32 7.17 -9.50
CA ARG A 330 5.08 7.91 -10.51
C ARG A 330 4.27 7.95 -11.79
N ALA A 331 3.93 9.15 -12.26
CA ALA A 331 3.45 9.33 -13.63
C ALA A 331 4.51 8.78 -14.59
N ARG A 332 4.13 7.93 -15.55
CA ARG A 332 5.07 7.51 -16.61
C ARG A 332 5.49 8.78 -17.35
N ASP A 333 6.80 9.00 -17.44
CA ASP A 333 7.34 10.00 -18.37
C ASP A 333 6.84 9.58 -19.76
N ARG A 334 6.09 10.47 -20.41
CA ARG A 334 5.60 10.25 -21.78
C ARG A 334 6.76 10.29 -22.76
#